data_AF-A0AAW1T180-F1
#
_entry.id   AF-A0AAW1T180-F1
#
_cell.length_a   1.000
_cell.length_b   1.000
_cell.length_c   1.000
_cell.angle_alpha   90.00
_cell.angle_beta   90.00
_cell.angle_gamma   90.00
#
_symmetry.space_group_name_H-M   'P 1'
#
loop_
_entity.id
_entity.type
_entity.pdbx_description
1 polymer ?
#
loop_
_entity_poly.entity_id
_entity_poly.type
_entity_poly.pdbx_seq_one_letter_code
_entity_poly.pdbx_strand_id
1 'polypeptide(L)'
;MGNKDTRKPGEGESESYGDSTTRLLVTQPEGFAVKVAMKGKVDLPPGDVYELLIHPDNHKIFRGIERVLERRVLHDKHGKQKVLVVHEAKWKFLLFSGKFATHMHVEQDKRAGTVRFSLAKTGMMKDFAGLWSVQPYSQQALDAPDASSGLPQHQQPWWQPKNPLTSFPRFGKQAAGESATLCQLSSPSCPMLSLQAS
;
A
#
# COMPACT_ATOMS: atom_id res chain seq x y z
N MET A 1 -20.83 39.02 13.95
CA MET A 1 -19.52 38.92 13.26
C MET A 1 -19.23 37.46 12.96
N GLY A 2 -19.36 37.05 11.69
CA GLY A 2 -19.03 35.69 11.26
C GLY A 2 -17.53 35.53 11.10
N ASN A 3 -16.98 34.47 11.68
CA ASN A 3 -15.57 34.11 11.54
C ASN A 3 -15.34 33.66 10.09
N LYS A 4 -14.50 34.37 9.34
CA LYS A 4 -14.13 34.00 7.97
C LYS A 4 -13.31 32.71 8.03
N ASP A 5 -13.86 31.65 7.47
CA ASP A 5 -13.18 30.37 7.22
C ASP A 5 -12.00 30.64 6.27
N THR A 6 -10.79 30.76 6.82
CA THR A 6 -9.53 30.92 6.08
C THR A 6 -9.02 29.54 5.64
N ARG A 7 -9.74 28.85 4.75
CA ARG A 7 -9.21 27.68 4.06
C ARG A 7 -8.68 28.08 2.68
N LYS A 8 -7.40 27.81 2.43
CA LYS A 8 -6.77 28.00 1.11
C LYS A 8 -7.36 27.00 0.12
N PRO A 9 -7.72 27.41 -1.11
CA PRO A 9 -8.18 26.47 -2.12
C PRO A 9 -7.04 25.51 -2.52
N GLY A 10 -7.28 24.21 -2.43
CA GLY A 10 -6.37 23.15 -2.88
C GLY A 10 -5.76 22.24 -1.79
N GLU A 11 -6.07 22.44 -0.52
CA GLU A 11 -5.55 21.62 0.58
C GLU A 11 -6.57 20.52 0.93
N GLY A 12 -6.32 19.29 0.45
CA GLY A 12 -7.15 18.13 0.73
C GLY A 12 -7.14 17.72 2.22
N GLU A 13 -8.18 17.01 2.67
CA GLU A 13 -8.24 16.49 4.04
C GLU A 13 -7.15 15.43 4.25
N SER A 14 -6.53 15.41 5.42
CA SER A 14 -5.49 14.43 5.75
C SER A 14 -5.69 13.87 7.14
N GLU A 15 -5.56 12.55 7.26
CA GLU A 15 -5.67 11.81 8.51
C GLU A 15 -4.40 11.00 8.73
N SER A 16 -3.82 11.10 9.92
CA SER A 16 -2.62 10.33 10.29
C SER A 16 -2.89 9.39 11.47
N TYR A 17 -2.40 8.17 11.36
CA TYR A 17 -2.50 7.11 12.36
C TYR A 17 -1.13 6.50 12.61
N GLY A 18 -0.88 6.01 13.82
CA GLY A 18 0.35 5.29 14.10
C GLY A 18 0.49 4.81 15.54
N ASP A 19 1.39 3.86 15.73
CA ASP A 19 1.76 3.27 17.02
C ASP A 19 3.29 3.09 17.11
N SER A 20 3.85 2.32 18.03
CA SER A 20 5.31 2.14 18.11
C SER A 20 5.94 1.47 16.86
N THR A 21 5.14 0.88 15.99
CA THR A 21 5.58 0.04 14.85
C THR A 21 5.07 0.50 13.49
N THR A 22 4.06 1.38 13.45
CA THR A 22 3.35 1.71 12.22
C THR A 22 3.10 3.21 12.11
N ARG A 23 3.16 3.74 10.89
CA ARG A 23 2.70 5.07 10.50
C ARG A 23 1.81 4.91 9.27
N LEU A 24 0.68 5.59 9.25
CA LEU A 24 -0.26 5.64 8.13
C LEU A 24 -0.71 7.09 7.96
N LEU A 25 -0.58 7.60 6.76
CA LEU A 25 -1.11 8.89 6.34
C LEU A 25 -2.04 8.66 5.17
N VAL A 26 -3.27 9.13 5.32
CA VAL A 26 -4.29 9.14 4.28
C VAL A 26 -4.51 10.59 3.90
N THR A 27 -4.34 10.93 2.63
CA THR A 27 -4.63 12.27 2.12
C THR A 27 -5.69 12.16 1.04
N GLN A 28 -6.79 12.89 1.20
CA GLN A 28 -7.86 13.00 0.24
C GLN A 28 -7.76 14.36 -0.47
N PRO A 29 -7.05 14.45 -1.62
CA PRO A 29 -7.15 15.63 -2.48
C PRO A 29 -8.60 15.83 -2.97
N GLU A 30 -8.88 17.04 -3.47
CA GLU A 30 -10.18 17.38 -4.04
C GLU A 30 -10.62 16.34 -5.10
N GLY A 31 -11.86 15.84 -4.97
CA GLY A 31 -12.42 14.76 -5.79
C GLY A 31 -12.41 13.40 -5.09
N PHE A 32 -12.36 12.34 -5.88
CA PHE A 32 -12.45 10.95 -5.38
C PHE A 32 -11.10 10.29 -5.15
N ALA A 33 -9.97 10.99 -5.36
CA ALA A 33 -8.66 10.39 -5.20
C ALA A 33 -8.24 10.34 -3.72
N VAL A 34 -7.61 9.23 -3.33
CA VAL A 34 -7.00 9.02 -2.03
C VAL A 34 -5.53 8.68 -2.24
N LYS A 35 -4.65 9.32 -1.48
CA LYS A 35 -3.23 8.97 -1.39
C LYS A 35 -3.02 8.27 -0.06
N VAL A 36 -2.29 7.17 -0.10
CA VAL A 36 -1.93 6.41 1.10
C VAL A 36 -0.42 6.33 1.17
N ALA A 37 0.14 6.79 2.28
CA ALA A 37 1.51 6.54 2.66
C ALA A 37 1.52 5.74 3.96
N MET A 38 2.20 4.60 3.97
CA MET A 38 2.26 3.72 5.12
C MET A 38 3.68 3.25 5.34
N LYS A 39 4.12 3.21 6.59
CA LYS A 39 5.37 2.58 7.04
C LYS A 39 5.04 1.60 8.15
N GLY A 40 5.65 0.43 8.13
CA GLY A 40 5.46 -0.58 9.16
C GLY A 40 6.73 -1.37 9.44
N LYS A 41 6.97 -1.66 10.72
CA LYS A 41 7.94 -2.67 11.16
C LYS A 41 7.37 -4.05 10.85
N VAL A 42 8.19 -4.90 10.25
CA VAL A 42 7.92 -6.33 10.04
C VAL A 42 9.08 -7.10 10.67
N ASP A 43 8.77 -8.05 11.57
CA ASP A 43 9.76 -8.86 12.28
C ASP A 43 10.26 -10.04 11.42
N LEU A 44 10.71 -9.72 10.21
CA LEU A 44 11.33 -10.63 9.25
C LEU A 44 12.51 -9.92 8.56
N PRO A 45 13.54 -10.65 8.11
CA PRO A 45 14.63 -10.09 7.32
C PRO A 45 14.13 -9.39 6.04
N PRO A 46 14.81 -8.33 5.56
CA PRO A 46 14.37 -7.59 4.37
C PRO A 46 14.21 -8.46 3.11
N GLY A 47 15.07 -9.47 2.95
CA GLY A 47 14.95 -10.45 1.87
C GLY A 47 13.63 -11.19 1.91
N ASP A 48 13.25 -11.72 3.09
CA ASP A 48 12.02 -12.50 3.26
C ASP A 48 10.77 -11.65 3.04
N VAL A 49 10.78 -10.41 3.55
CA VAL A 49 9.69 -9.46 3.30
C VAL A 49 9.55 -9.15 1.81
N TYR A 50 10.67 -8.95 1.11
CA TYR A 50 10.66 -8.72 -0.33
C TYR A 50 10.07 -9.92 -1.10
N GLU A 51 10.52 -11.14 -0.77
CA GLU A 51 10.00 -12.36 -1.40
C GLU A 51 8.50 -12.56 -1.15
N LEU A 52 8.00 -12.21 0.05
CA LEU A 52 6.55 -12.23 0.33
C LEU A 52 5.76 -11.27 -0.56
N LEU A 53 6.28 -10.06 -0.82
CA LEU A 53 5.61 -9.08 -1.68
C LEU A 53 5.50 -9.56 -3.13
N ILE A 54 6.53 -10.23 -3.65
CA ILE A 54 6.57 -10.69 -5.04
C ILE A 54 6.05 -12.12 -5.24
N HIS A 55 5.71 -12.82 -4.16
CA HIS A 55 5.25 -14.20 -4.20
C HIS A 55 4.01 -14.33 -5.11
N PRO A 56 3.94 -15.35 -5.99
CA PRO A 56 2.80 -15.54 -6.89
C PRO A 56 1.47 -15.73 -6.15
N ASP A 57 1.52 -16.25 -4.92
CA ASP A 57 0.35 -16.43 -4.03
C ASP A 57 0.17 -15.30 -3.00
N ASN A 58 0.69 -14.09 -3.25
CA ASN A 58 0.57 -12.98 -2.30
C ASN A 58 -0.89 -12.53 -2.04
N HIS A 59 -1.87 -12.97 -2.85
CA HIS A 59 -3.30 -12.79 -2.58
C HIS A 59 -3.73 -13.36 -1.22
N LYS A 60 -3.04 -14.39 -0.71
CA LYS A 60 -3.28 -14.95 0.62
C LYS A 60 -2.90 -13.98 1.75
N ILE A 61 -2.04 -13.02 1.46
CA ILE A 61 -1.54 -11.99 2.39
C ILE A 61 -2.43 -10.75 2.30
N PHE A 62 -2.78 -10.33 1.08
CA PHE A 62 -3.54 -9.12 0.83
C PHE A 62 -5.06 -9.39 0.80
N ARG A 63 -5.74 -9.08 1.90
CA ARG A 63 -7.19 -9.34 2.11
C ARG A 63 -8.14 -8.72 1.08
N GLY A 64 -7.68 -7.80 0.24
CA GLY A 64 -8.47 -7.19 -0.84
C GLY A 64 -8.48 -7.99 -2.15
N ILE A 65 -7.63 -9.01 -2.27
CA ILE A 65 -7.50 -9.82 -3.48
C ILE A 65 -8.14 -11.18 -3.20
N GLU A 66 -9.16 -11.54 -3.98
CA GLU A 66 -9.83 -12.84 -3.87
C GLU A 66 -8.95 -13.94 -4.47
N ARG A 67 -8.41 -13.71 -5.67
CA ARG A 67 -7.53 -14.65 -6.38
C ARG A 67 -6.74 -13.95 -7.49
N VAL A 68 -5.67 -14.61 -7.93
CA VAL A 68 -4.90 -14.24 -9.13
C VAL A 68 -5.46 -15.00 -10.32
N LEU A 69 -5.96 -14.28 -11.33
CA LEU A 69 -6.52 -14.85 -12.57
C LEU A 69 -5.43 -15.12 -13.61
N GLU A 70 -4.45 -14.22 -13.72
CA GLU A 70 -3.33 -14.35 -14.66
C GLU A 70 -2.08 -13.74 -14.02
N ARG A 71 -0.94 -14.40 -14.25
CA ARG A 71 0.39 -13.87 -13.95
C ARG A 71 1.31 -14.22 -15.11
N ARG A 72 1.81 -13.21 -15.83
CA ARG A 72 2.70 -13.39 -16.98
C ARG A 72 3.92 -12.51 -16.87
N VAL A 73 5.11 -13.12 -16.88
CA VAL A 73 6.37 -12.37 -16.94
C VAL A 73 6.49 -11.73 -18.32
N LEU A 74 6.58 -10.41 -18.37
CA LEU A 74 6.76 -9.64 -19.61
C LEU A 74 8.25 -9.39 -19.89
N HIS A 75 9.03 -9.17 -18.84
CA HIS A 75 10.45 -8.90 -18.94
C HIS A 75 11.18 -9.40 -17.69
N ASP A 76 12.37 -9.96 -17.87
CA ASP A 76 13.26 -10.35 -16.78
C ASP A 76 14.71 -10.14 -17.20
N LYS A 77 15.34 -9.07 -16.69
CA LYS A 77 16.75 -8.76 -16.96
C LYS A 77 17.40 -8.05 -15.77
N HIS A 78 18.65 -8.40 -15.49
CA HIS A 78 19.51 -7.70 -14.53
C HIS A 78 18.92 -7.55 -13.11
N GLY A 79 18.10 -8.50 -12.66
CA GLY A 79 17.45 -8.44 -11.35
C GLY A 79 16.24 -7.50 -11.29
N LYS A 80 15.75 -7.06 -12.46
CA LYS A 80 14.49 -6.35 -12.64
C LYS A 80 13.52 -7.25 -13.41
N GLN A 81 12.34 -7.47 -12.83
CA GLN A 81 11.28 -8.27 -13.46
C GLN A 81 10.03 -7.41 -13.64
N LYS A 82 9.45 -7.42 -14.84
CA LYS A 82 8.13 -6.82 -15.12
C LYS A 82 7.14 -7.94 -15.36
N VAL A 83 6.04 -7.92 -14.61
CA VAL A 83 5.00 -8.94 -14.63
C VAL A 83 3.66 -8.27 -14.91
N LEU A 84 2.89 -8.84 -15.82
CA LEU A 84 1.46 -8.57 -15.93
C LEU A 84 0.73 -9.44 -14.93
N VAL A 85 -0.08 -8.83 -14.09
CA VAL A 85 -0.87 -9.52 -13.07
C VAL A 85 -2.33 -9.12 -13.21
N VAL A 86 -3.23 -10.10 -13.24
CA VAL A 86 -4.68 -9.87 -13.23
C VAL A 86 -5.24 -10.42 -11.94
N HIS A 87 -5.79 -9.53 -11.11
CA HIS A 87 -6.40 -9.87 -9.82
C HIS A 87 -7.90 -9.76 -9.88
N GLU A 88 -8.60 -10.73 -9.31
CA GLU A 88 -10.03 -10.60 -8.99
C GLU A 88 -10.15 -10.04 -7.58
N ALA A 89 -10.84 -8.91 -7.42
CA ALA A 89 -11.16 -8.32 -6.14
C ALA A 89 -12.67 -8.33 -5.92
N LYS A 90 -13.08 -8.51 -4.66
CA LYS A 90 -14.49 -8.36 -4.25
C LYS A 90 -14.73 -6.93 -3.80
N TRP A 91 -15.85 -6.36 -4.22
CA TRP A 91 -16.36 -5.13 -3.64
C TRP A 91 -17.70 -5.39 -2.96
N LYS A 92 -17.94 -4.65 -1.88
CA LYS A 92 -19.23 -4.63 -1.17
C LYS A 92 -19.55 -3.17 -0.88
N PHE A 93 -20.67 -2.69 -1.42
CA PHE A 93 -21.17 -1.35 -1.15
C PHE A 93 -22.64 -1.43 -0.78
N LEU A 94 -22.95 -1.05 0.46
CA LEU A 94 -24.28 -1.09 1.07
C LEU A 94 -24.94 -2.47 0.91
N LEU A 95 -25.87 -2.61 -0.03
CA LEU A 95 -26.65 -3.83 -0.29
C LEU A 95 -26.14 -4.65 -1.48
N PHE A 96 -25.20 -4.11 -2.26
CA PHE A 96 -24.65 -4.78 -3.44
C PHE A 96 -23.26 -5.31 -3.17
N SER A 97 -22.95 -6.42 -3.81
CA SER A 97 -21.61 -6.97 -3.85
C SER A 97 -21.31 -7.51 -5.23
N GLY A 98 -20.06 -7.46 -5.64
CA GLY A 98 -19.63 -7.93 -6.93
C GLY A 98 -18.14 -8.24 -6.97
N LYS A 99 -17.69 -8.70 -8.12
CA LYS A 99 -16.28 -9.00 -8.40
C LYS A 99 -15.83 -8.17 -9.59
N PHE A 100 -14.57 -7.76 -9.58
CA PHE A 100 -13.95 -7.09 -10.71
C PHE A 100 -12.51 -7.55 -10.89
N ALA A 101 -12.07 -7.59 -12.15
CA ALA A 101 -10.70 -7.87 -12.50
C ALA A 101 -9.90 -6.57 -12.62
N THR A 102 -8.74 -6.51 -12.00
CA THR A 102 -7.77 -5.41 -12.12
C THR A 102 -6.53 -5.92 -12.83
N HIS A 103 -6.18 -5.30 -13.96
CA HIS A 103 -4.99 -5.62 -14.73
C HIS A 103 -3.87 -4.66 -14.32
N MET A 104 -2.76 -5.19 -13.84
CA MET A 104 -1.64 -4.40 -13.32
C MET A 104 -0.32 -4.79 -13.97
N HIS A 105 0.51 -3.79 -14.23
CA HIS A 105 1.94 -3.98 -14.38
C HIS A 105 2.58 -3.94 -12.99
N VAL A 106 3.39 -4.94 -12.69
CA VAL A 106 4.18 -5.03 -11.47
C VAL A 106 5.65 -5.07 -11.86
N GLU A 107 6.41 -4.06 -11.47
CA GLU A 107 7.84 -3.94 -11.69
C GLU A 107 8.57 -4.20 -10.38
N GLN A 108 9.42 -5.22 -10.39
CA GLN A 108 10.13 -5.75 -9.24
C GLN A 108 11.61 -5.43 -9.41
N ASP A 109 12.22 -4.74 -8.46
CA ASP A 109 13.67 -4.51 -8.40
C ASP A 109 14.22 -5.05 -7.08
N LYS A 110 14.85 -6.22 -7.14
CA LYS A 110 15.38 -6.91 -5.95
C LYS A 110 16.58 -6.19 -5.36
N ARG A 111 17.37 -5.49 -6.17
CA ARG A 111 18.56 -4.76 -5.69
C ARG A 111 18.15 -3.50 -4.95
N ALA A 112 17.12 -2.81 -5.45
CA ALA A 112 16.56 -1.63 -4.80
C ALA A 112 15.59 -1.97 -3.65
N GLY A 113 15.17 -3.24 -3.52
CA GLY A 113 14.16 -3.65 -2.55
C GLY A 113 12.79 -3.04 -2.85
N THR A 114 12.45 -2.79 -4.12
CA THR A 114 11.21 -2.12 -4.50
C THR A 114 10.28 -2.96 -5.37
N VAL A 115 8.98 -2.73 -5.20
CA VAL A 115 7.92 -3.28 -6.05
C VAL A 115 6.96 -2.17 -6.44
N ARG A 116 7.03 -1.72 -7.69
CA ARG A 116 6.13 -0.71 -8.25
C ARG A 116 4.97 -1.39 -8.94
N PHE A 117 3.76 -0.87 -8.77
CA PHE A 117 2.59 -1.35 -9.50
C PHE A 117 1.81 -0.19 -10.10
N SER A 118 1.17 -0.45 -11.24
CA SER A 118 0.27 0.49 -11.91
C SER A 118 -0.74 -0.25 -12.77
N LEU A 119 -1.85 0.40 -13.13
CA LEU A 119 -2.82 -0.19 -14.07
C LEU A 119 -2.15 -0.48 -15.43
N ALA A 120 -2.33 -1.71 -15.90
CA ALA A 120 -1.98 -2.10 -17.28
C ALA A 120 -3.11 -1.76 -18.27
N LYS A 121 -4.35 -1.70 -17.78
CA LYS A 121 -5.53 -1.28 -18.53
C LYS A 121 -6.49 -0.55 -17.60
N THR A 122 -7.09 0.53 -18.07
CA THR A 122 -8.17 1.22 -17.38
C THR A 122 -9.46 0.40 -17.41
N GLY A 123 -10.17 0.39 -16.29
CA GLY A 123 -11.42 -0.35 -16.10
C GLY A 123 -12.33 0.42 -15.18
N MET A 124 -12.91 -0.25 -14.17
CA MET A 124 -13.67 0.45 -13.11
C MET A 124 -12.82 1.45 -12.31
N MET A 125 -11.50 1.25 -12.28
CA MET A 125 -10.53 2.21 -11.74
C MET A 125 -9.85 2.96 -12.89
N LYS A 126 -9.86 4.30 -12.81
CA LYS A 126 -9.22 5.18 -13.80
C LYS A 126 -7.71 5.32 -13.57
N ASP A 127 -7.31 5.27 -12.32
CA ASP A 127 -5.92 5.33 -11.88
C ASP A 127 -5.75 4.38 -10.70
N PHE A 128 -4.60 3.75 -10.56
CA PHE A 128 -4.24 2.93 -9.41
C PHE A 128 -2.76 2.61 -9.56
N ALA A 129 -1.95 3.20 -8.70
CA ALA A 129 -0.51 2.99 -8.71
C ALA A 129 0.06 3.04 -7.30
N GLY A 130 1.23 2.45 -7.13
CA GLY A 130 1.97 2.56 -5.88
C GLY A 130 3.36 1.96 -5.96
N LEU A 131 4.09 2.13 -4.87
CA LEU A 131 5.45 1.66 -4.69
C LEU A 131 5.59 1.06 -3.29
N TRP A 132 5.96 -0.21 -3.24
CA TRP A 132 6.51 -0.82 -2.04
C TRP A 132 8.02 -0.62 -2.00
N SER A 133 8.55 -0.29 -0.83
CA SER A 133 9.98 -0.24 -0.54
C SER A 133 10.27 -1.05 0.72
N VAL A 134 11.33 -1.85 0.67
CA VAL A 134 11.76 -2.77 1.72
C VAL A 134 13.19 -2.43 2.10
N GLN A 135 13.41 -2.06 3.36
CA GLN A 135 14.73 -1.69 3.86
C GLN A 135 14.94 -2.17 5.30
N PRO A 136 16.20 -2.27 5.78
CA PRO A 136 16.46 -2.57 7.18
C PRO A 136 15.72 -1.61 8.12
N TYR A 137 15.17 -2.14 9.21
CA TYR A 137 14.44 -1.32 10.17
C TYR A 137 15.37 -0.41 10.96
N SER A 138 14.96 0.85 11.11
CA SER A 138 15.41 1.72 12.18
C SER A 138 14.24 2.58 12.65
N GLN A 139 14.22 2.90 13.95
CA GLN A 139 13.21 3.78 14.52
C GLN A 139 13.23 5.15 13.83
N GLN A 140 14.42 5.67 13.53
CA GLN A 140 14.61 6.91 12.79
C GLN A 140 13.95 6.88 11.40
N ALA A 141 14.04 5.77 10.67
CA ALA A 141 13.43 5.65 9.34
C ALA A 141 11.89 5.53 9.40
N LEU A 142 11.36 4.91 10.46
CA LEU A 142 9.91 4.88 10.73
C LEU A 142 9.37 6.28 11.02
N ASP A 143 10.08 7.05 11.83
CA ASP A 143 9.66 8.39 12.28
C ASP A 143 10.01 9.50 11.29
N ALA A 144 10.87 9.25 10.32
CA ALA A 144 11.18 10.21 9.27
C ALA A 144 9.87 10.62 8.55
N PRO A 145 9.64 11.93 8.31
CA PRO A 145 8.50 12.37 7.54
C PRO A 145 8.56 11.74 6.14
N ASP A 146 7.40 11.41 5.58
CA ASP A 146 7.36 11.03 4.18
C ASP A 146 7.76 12.25 3.35
N ALA A 147 8.65 12.05 2.38
CA ALA A 147 9.09 13.12 1.47
C ALA A 147 7.92 13.75 0.69
N SER A 148 6.72 13.14 0.73
CA SER A 148 5.47 13.65 0.17
C SER A 148 4.55 14.39 1.14
N SER A 149 4.87 14.47 2.44
CA SER A 149 3.96 15.01 3.47
C SER A 149 4.62 16.11 4.30
N GLY A 150 4.54 17.35 3.84
CA GLY A 150 4.89 18.53 4.62
C GLY A 150 3.82 18.93 5.65
N LEU A 151 3.17 17.97 6.32
CA LEU A 151 2.05 18.24 7.24
C LEU A 151 2.28 17.63 8.63
N PRO A 152 1.81 18.30 9.71
CA PRO A 152 1.98 17.84 11.09
C PRO A 152 1.19 16.56 11.38
N GLN A 153 1.83 15.65 12.11
CA GLN A 153 1.28 14.36 12.55
C GLN A 153 0.27 14.59 13.70
N HIS A 154 -1.01 14.33 13.46
CA HIS A 154 -2.07 14.37 14.48
C HIS A 154 -2.51 12.95 14.83
N GLN A 155 -2.08 12.42 15.98
CA GLN A 155 -2.49 11.10 16.48
C GLN A 155 -3.88 11.16 17.12
N GLN A 156 -4.83 10.33 16.66
CA GLN A 156 -6.15 10.17 17.27
C GLN A 156 -6.16 8.89 18.16
N PRO A 157 -6.45 8.98 19.47
CA PRO A 157 -6.20 7.90 20.43
C PRO A 157 -7.25 6.78 20.50
N TRP A 158 -8.43 6.94 19.87
CA TRP A 158 -9.58 6.07 20.13
C TRP A 158 -9.88 5.02 19.04
N TRP A 159 -9.14 5.02 17.92
CA TRP A 159 -9.29 4.02 16.86
C TRP A 159 -7.91 3.57 16.35
N GLN A 160 -7.58 2.29 16.57
CA GLN A 160 -6.34 1.69 16.07
C GLN A 160 -6.67 0.70 14.94
N PRO A 161 -6.32 0.99 13.67
CA PRO A 161 -6.36 -0.04 12.65
C PRO A 161 -5.39 -1.15 13.06
N LYS A 162 -5.90 -2.36 13.26
CA LYS A 162 -5.06 -3.53 13.55
C LYS A 162 -4.04 -3.66 12.41
N ASN A 163 -2.74 -3.59 12.73
CA ASN A 163 -1.68 -3.72 11.76
C ASN A 163 -1.86 -5.04 10.98
N PRO A 164 -2.20 -5.02 9.68
CA PRO A 164 -2.39 -6.25 8.93
C PRO A 164 -1.09 -7.03 8.77
N LEU A 165 0.07 -6.36 8.89
CA LEU A 165 1.42 -6.93 8.79
C LEU A 165 1.89 -7.64 10.07
N THR A 166 1.12 -7.65 11.17
CA THR A 166 1.47 -8.46 12.36
C THR A 166 0.76 -9.81 12.38
N SER A 167 -0.15 -10.06 11.43
CA SER A 167 -0.96 -11.29 11.40
C SER A 167 -0.28 -12.50 10.73
N PHE A 168 1.04 -12.48 10.55
CA PHE A 168 1.77 -13.56 9.89
C PHE A 168 1.97 -14.79 10.82
N PRO A 169 1.72 -16.02 10.34
CA PRO A 169 2.08 -17.22 11.06
C PRO A 169 3.62 -17.37 11.11
N ARG A 170 4.17 -17.53 12.32
CA ARG A 170 5.58 -17.86 12.57
C ARG A 170 5.89 -19.23 11.97
N PHE A 171 6.51 -19.26 10.79
CA PHE A 171 7.09 -20.49 10.25
C PHE A 171 8.58 -20.58 10.62
N GLY A 172 8.92 -21.61 11.42
CA GLY A 172 10.29 -22.10 11.60
C GLY A 172 11.17 -21.34 12.61
N LYS A 173 11.69 -22.07 13.60
CA LYS A 173 12.78 -21.61 14.48
C LYS A 173 14.09 -21.55 13.68
N GLN A 174 14.74 -20.38 13.64
CA GLN A 174 16.19 -20.31 13.85
C GLN A 174 16.62 -18.95 14.38
N ALA A 175 17.50 -18.99 15.38
CA ALA A 175 18.08 -17.82 16.01
C ALA A 175 19.17 -17.20 15.11
N ALA A 176 18.92 -15.97 14.65
CA ALA A 176 19.92 -15.02 14.18
C ALA A 176 19.33 -13.62 14.45
N GLY A 177 20.15 -12.70 14.98
CA GLY A 177 19.72 -11.45 15.64
C GLY A 177 18.55 -10.74 14.96
N GLU A 178 17.61 -10.23 15.77
CA GLU A 178 16.36 -9.56 15.39
C GLU A 178 16.53 -8.63 14.17
N SER A 179 16.42 -9.21 12.98
CA SER A 179 16.55 -8.48 11.72
C SER A 179 15.15 -8.07 11.34
N ALA A 180 14.73 -6.90 11.83
CA ALA A 180 13.46 -6.30 11.47
C ALA A 180 13.59 -5.48 10.18
N THR A 181 12.46 -5.34 9.49
CA THR A 181 12.35 -4.64 8.22
C THR A 181 11.39 -3.47 8.33
N LEU A 182 11.74 -2.33 7.74
CA LEU A 182 10.80 -1.28 7.43
C LEU A 182 10.20 -1.55 6.04
N CYS A 183 8.89 -1.78 6.00
CA CYS A 183 8.13 -1.90 4.76
C CYS A 183 7.31 -0.64 4.57
N GLN A 184 7.47 0.02 3.42
CA GLN A 184 6.79 1.27 3.10
C GLN A 184 5.95 1.12 1.84
N LEU A 185 4.71 1.61 1.87
CA LEU A 185 3.83 1.79 0.71
C LEU A 185 3.65 3.29 0.46
N SER A 186 3.82 3.72 -0.78
CA SER A 186 3.35 5.03 -1.25
C SER A 186 2.45 4.88 -2.47
N SER A 187 1.27 5.49 -2.43
CA SER A 187 0.36 5.57 -3.56
C SER A 187 0.11 7.04 -3.93
N PRO A 188 0.51 7.47 -5.15
CA PRO A 188 0.36 8.86 -5.58
C PRO A 188 -1.10 9.27 -5.86
N SER A 189 -2.00 8.32 -6.11
CA SER A 189 -3.45 8.54 -6.31
C SER A 189 -4.20 7.21 -6.47
N CYS A 190 -5.29 7.03 -5.72
CA CYS A 190 -6.28 5.97 -5.88
C CYS A 190 -7.67 6.62 -5.94
N PRO A 191 -8.34 6.74 -7.10
CA PRO A 191 -9.73 7.12 -7.16
C PRO A 191 -10.58 6.06 -6.43
N MET A 192 -11.45 6.50 -5.53
CA MET A 192 -12.53 5.69 -4.98
C MET A 192 -13.38 5.17 -6.14
N LEU A 193 -13.82 3.92 -6.05
CA LEU A 193 -14.66 3.24 -7.04
C LEU A 193 -15.73 4.19 -7.59
N SER A 194 -15.58 4.60 -8.85
CA SER A 194 -16.61 5.35 -9.56
C SER A 194 -17.68 4.35 -10.00
N LEU A 195 -18.65 4.11 -9.12
CA LEU A 195 -19.93 3.49 -9.52
C LEU A 195 -20.70 4.53 -10.34
N GLN A 196 -20.42 4.64 -11.63
CA GLN A 196 -21.38 5.25 -12.54
C GLN A 196 -22.48 4.23 -12.77
N ALA A 197 -23.63 4.43 -12.11
CA ALA A 197 -24.86 3.75 -12.48
C ALA A 197 -25.18 4.13 -13.94
N SER A 198 -25.29 3.11 -14.81
CA SER A 198 -25.91 3.24 -16.14
C SER A 198 -27.41 3.17 -16.02
#